data_AF-A0A3D4P1M5-F1
#
_entry.id   AF-A0A3D4P1M5-F1
#
_cell.length_a   1.000
_cell.length_b   1.000
_cell.length_c   1.000
_cell.angle_alpha   90.00
_cell.angle_beta   90.00
_cell.angle_gamma   90.00
#
_symmetry.space_group_name_H-M   'P 1'
#
loop_
_entity.id
_entity.type
_entity.pdbx_description
1 polymer ?
#
loop_
_entity_poly.entity_id
_entity_poly.type
_entity_poly.pdbx_seq_one_letter_code
_entity_poly.pdbx_strand_id
1 'polypeptide(L)'
;MLCFIHKWNLSRAFDSGKPLARLTMRHLVRCETCREFSRLGEELGRRLTDDAALLTSGTRPGFEDRVRRAIDTPGLASTTYVLQPKRLRLRPVLAAAVALAVVGVSLIWMVRSRPARMPQLDPLFRLEAQRAYLVSALQRAESPYQEEILELKKTLKSTADYLAARFDIGLGGDKK
;
A
#
# COMPACT_ATOMS: atom_id res chain seq x y z
N MET A 1 -22.35 0.42 6.69
CA MET A 1 -21.14 1.02 7.33
C MET A 1 -20.62 0.22 8.53
N LEU A 2 -21.48 -0.45 9.32
CA LEU A 2 -21.04 -1.25 10.48
C LEU A 2 -20.08 -2.40 10.12
N CYS A 3 -20.25 -3.03 8.94
CA CYS A 3 -19.35 -4.08 8.47
C CYS A 3 -17.89 -3.61 8.35
N PHE A 4 -17.65 -2.34 8.00
CA PHE A 4 -16.31 -1.79 7.90
C PHE A 4 -15.58 -1.81 9.26
N ILE A 5 -16.27 -1.45 10.33
CA ILE A 5 -15.73 -1.48 11.70
C ILE A 5 -15.39 -2.92 12.09
N HIS A 6 -16.26 -3.88 11.75
CA HIS A 6 -16.02 -5.28 12.05
C HIS A 6 -14.86 -5.87 11.22
N LYS A 7 -14.74 -5.52 9.93
CA LYS A 7 -13.60 -5.90 9.09
C LYS A 7 -12.28 -5.31 9.61
N TRP A 8 -12.29 -4.05 10.03
CA TRP A 8 -11.14 -3.43 10.69
C TRP A 8 -10.74 -4.17 11.97
N ASN A 9 -11.72 -4.51 12.82
CA ASN A 9 -11.48 -5.29 14.04
C ASN A 9 -10.96 -6.70 13.74
N LEU A 10 -11.41 -7.34 12.64
CA LEU A 10 -10.89 -8.61 12.17
C LEU A 10 -9.42 -8.49 11.75
N SER A 11 -9.11 -7.53 10.88
CA SER A 11 -7.73 -7.27 10.42
C SER A 11 -6.80 -7.06 11.61
N ARG A 12 -7.19 -6.19 12.55
CA ARG A 12 -6.42 -5.94 13.77
C ARG A 12 -6.22 -7.20 14.62
N ALA A 13 -7.22 -8.07 14.70
CA ALA A 13 -7.10 -9.32 15.43
C ALA A 13 -6.11 -10.29 14.76
N PHE A 14 -6.12 -10.37 13.43
CA PHE A 14 -5.13 -11.14 12.66
C PHE A 14 -3.71 -10.62 12.88
N ASP A 15 -3.49 -9.31 12.80
CA ASP A 15 -2.15 -8.72 12.93
C ASP A 15 -1.59 -8.84 14.36
N SER A 16 -2.45 -8.79 15.37
CA SER A 16 -2.03 -8.76 16.78
C SER A 16 -2.11 -10.11 17.50
N GLY A 17 -2.70 -11.13 16.87
CA GLY A 17 -2.98 -12.42 17.51
C GLY A 17 -3.96 -12.35 18.69
N LYS A 18 -4.62 -11.20 18.90
CA LYS A 18 -5.54 -10.99 20.03
C LYS A 18 -6.93 -11.54 19.73
N PRO A 19 -7.67 -12.00 20.76
CA PRO A 19 -9.02 -12.51 20.57
C PRO A 19 -9.95 -11.42 20.03
N LEU A 20 -10.88 -11.85 19.16
CA LEU A 20 -11.89 -10.97 18.57
C LEU A 20 -12.84 -10.42 19.66
N ALA A 21 -13.22 -9.15 19.50
CA ALA A 21 -14.23 -8.55 20.38
C ALA A 21 -15.57 -9.27 20.27
N ARG A 22 -16.26 -9.47 21.41
CA ARG A 22 -17.55 -10.18 21.51
C ARG A 22 -18.63 -9.65 20.54
N LEU A 23 -18.65 -8.34 20.29
CA LEU A 23 -19.59 -7.73 19.34
C LEU A 23 -19.31 -8.16 17.90
N THR A 24 -18.03 -8.23 17.53
CA THR A 24 -17.60 -8.67 16.21
C THR A 24 -17.89 -10.15 16.01
N MET A 25 -17.67 -11.00 17.01
CA MET A 25 -18.07 -12.42 16.96
C MET A 25 -19.58 -12.57 16.71
N ARG A 26 -20.43 -11.84 17.44
CA ARG A 26 -21.88 -11.85 17.21
C ARG A 26 -22.26 -11.37 15.80
N HIS A 27 -21.53 -10.40 15.26
CA HIS A 27 -21.77 -9.90 13.91
C HIS A 27 -21.46 -10.95 12.83
N LEU A 28 -20.38 -11.73 12.99
CA LEU A 28 -20.00 -12.80 12.05
C LEU A 28 -21.09 -13.90 11.92
N VAL A 29 -21.85 -14.14 12.99
CA VAL A 29 -22.97 -15.10 12.96
C VAL A 29 -24.09 -14.63 12.01
N ARG A 30 -24.26 -13.32 11.83
CA ARG A 30 -25.37 -12.73 11.05
C ARG A 30 -24.96 -12.16 9.70
N CYS A 31 -23.67 -11.88 9.49
CA CYS A 31 -23.17 -11.23 8.28
C CYS A 31 -22.24 -12.15 7.49
N GLU A 32 -22.70 -12.58 6.32
CA GLU A 32 -21.96 -13.44 5.40
C GLU A 32 -20.67 -12.79 4.90
N THR A 33 -20.73 -11.55 4.41
CA THR A 33 -19.54 -10.84 3.89
C THR A 33 -18.40 -10.67 4.90
N CYS A 34 -18.71 -10.54 6.20
CA CYS A 34 -17.69 -10.48 7.24
C CYS A 34 -17.15 -11.86 7.59
N ARG A 35 -17.98 -12.91 7.46
CA ARG A 35 -17.57 -14.31 7.64
C ARG A 35 -16.63 -14.77 6.53
N GLU A 36 -16.95 -14.43 5.29
CA GLU A 36 -16.06 -14.68 4.15
C GLU A 36 -14.72 -13.98 4.32
N PHE A 37 -14.73 -12.71 4.76
CA PHE A 37 -13.50 -11.99 5.06
C PHE A 37 -12.67 -12.66 6.16
N SER A 38 -13.32 -13.17 7.22
CA SER A 38 -12.63 -13.96 8.26
C SER A 38 -11.97 -15.20 7.68
N ARG A 39 -12.73 -15.97 6.88
CA ARG A 39 -12.26 -17.23 6.28
C ARG A 39 -11.08 -16.99 5.33
N LEU A 40 -11.15 -15.95 4.51
CA LEU A 40 -10.05 -15.57 3.62
C LEU A 40 -8.81 -15.13 4.41
N GLY A 41 -8.99 -14.36 5.48
CA GLY A 41 -7.89 -13.95 6.36
C GLY A 41 -7.22 -15.12 7.04
N GLU A 42 -7.99 -16.08 7.56
CA GLU A 42 -7.48 -17.30 8.19
C GLU A 42 -6.70 -18.18 7.21
N GLU A 43 -7.24 -18.41 6.01
CA GLU A 43 -6.56 -19.21 4.98
C GLU A 43 -5.27 -18.52 4.50
N LEU A 44 -5.28 -17.20 4.34
CA LEU A 44 -4.08 -16.43 4.01
C LEU A 44 -3.04 -16.54 5.12
N GLY A 45 -3.44 -16.36 6.38
CA GLY A 45 -2.55 -16.50 7.53
C GLY A 45 -1.92 -17.90 7.61
N ARG A 46 -2.70 -18.95 7.33
CA ARG A 46 -2.20 -20.32 7.26
C ARG A 46 -1.14 -20.48 6.18
N ARG A 47 -1.42 -20.04 4.94
CA ARG A 47 -0.45 -20.10 3.83
C ARG A 47 0.83 -19.34 4.13
N LEU A 48 0.72 -18.13 4.68
CA LEU A 48 1.88 -17.34 5.06
C LEU A 48 2.70 -18.01 6.17
N THR A 49 2.05 -18.74 7.08
CA THR A 49 2.74 -19.51 8.11
C THR A 49 3.48 -20.71 7.50
N ASP A 50 2.85 -21.42 6.57
CA ASP A 50 3.47 -22.53 5.83
C ASP A 50 4.67 -22.03 5.00
N ASP A 51 4.50 -20.91 4.29
CA ASP A 51 5.55 -20.25 3.50
C ASP A 51 6.70 -19.78 4.41
N ALA A 52 6.41 -19.19 5.57
CA ALA A 52 7.42 -18.78 6.53
C ALA A 52 8.22 -19.99 7.05
N ALA A 53 7.57 -21.12 7.32
CA ALA A 53 8.24 -22.35 7.72
C ALA A 53 9.17 -22.88 6.61
N LEU A 54 8.73 -22.86 5.35
CA LEU A 54 9.56 -23.24 4.21
C LEU A 54 10.78 -22.31 4.06
N LEU A 55 10.57 -20.99 4.13
CA LEU A 55 11.64 -20.00 4.01
C LEU A 55 12.67 -20.10 5.14
N THR A 56 12.23 -20.47 6.35
CA THR A 56 13.11 -20.60 7.52
C THR A 56 13.75 -21.99 7.66
N SER A 57 13.20 -23.02 7.02
CA SER A 57 13.74 -24.39 7.06
C SER A 57 15.18 -24.52 6.50
N GLY A 58 15.59 -23.61 5.61
CA GLY A 58 16.94 -23.54 5.04
C GLY A 58 17.93 -22.66 5.80
N THR A 59 17.60 -22.25 7.03
CA THR A 59 18.43 -21.33 7.81
C THR A 59 19.82 -21.92 8.03
N ARG A 60 20.85 -21.17 7.60
CA ARG A 60 22.26 -21.60 7.73
C ARG A 60 22.60 -21.85 9.20
N PRO A 61 23.39 -22.90 9.51
CA PRO A 61 23.90 -23.11 10.86
C PRO A 61 24.65 -21.86 11.33
N GLY A 62 24.37 -21.41 12.57
CA GLY A 62 24.93 -20.20 13.16
C GLY A 62 24.28 -18.88 12.72
N PHE A 63 23.15 -18.89 12.00
CA PHE A 63 22.33 -17.69 11.80
C PHE A 63 21.64 -17.26 13.10
N GLU A 64 21.06 -18.19 13.85
CA GLU A 64 20.43 -17.90 15.15
C GLU A 64 21.42 -17.26 16.13
N ASP A 65 22.65 -17.77 16.21
CA ASP A 65 23.71 -17.19 17.04
C ASP A 65 24.17 -15.81 16.58
N ARG A 66 24.04 -15.49 15.28
CA ARG A 66 24.33 -14.15 14.75
C ARG A 66 23.19 -13.18 15.06
N VAL A 67 21.94 -13.61 14.90
CA VAL A 67 20.77 -12.82 15.27
C VAL A 67 20.78 -12.57 16.78
N ARG A 68 21.02 -13.60 17.59
CA ARG A 68 21.09 -13.47 19.05
C ARG A 68 22.20 -12.53 19.49
N ARG A 69 23.41 -12.64 18.91
CA ARG A 69 24.48 -11.67 19.17
C ARG A 69 24.11 -10.24 18.76
N ALA A 70 23.43 -10.04 17.63
CA ALA A 70 23.01 -8.72 17.19
C ALA A 70 21.95 -8.10 18.12
N ILE A 71 21.06 -8.91 18.70
CA ILE A 71 20.06 -8.48 19.68
C ILE A 71 20.72 -8.21 21.05
N ASP A 72 21.65 -9.07 21.47
CA ASP A 72 22.35 -9.01 22.76
C ASP A 72 23.48 -7.97 22.79
N THR A 73 23.84 -7.36 21.67
CA THR A 73 24.64 -6.13 21.63
C THR A 73 23.72 -4.91 21.57
N PRO A 74 23.25 -4.37 22.72
CA PRO A 74 22.56 -3.10 22.77
C PRO A 74 23.59 -1.98 22.59
N GLY A 75 24.06 -1.80 21.37
CA GLY A 75 25.01 -0.76 20.99
C GLY A 75 24.54 -0.11 19.70
N LEU A 76 23.85 1.03 19.84
CA LEU A 76 23.55 2.08 18.84
C LEU A 76 22.11 2.22 18.29
N ALA A 77 21.16 1.31 18.54
CA ALA A 77 19.82 1.44 17.91
C ALA A 77 18.62 1.24 18.85
N SER A 78 18.71 1.61 20.12
CA SER A 78 17.56 1.61 21.02
C SER A 78 17.60 2.79 21.97
N THR A 79 17.36 3.99 21.43
CA THR A 79 16.68 5.03 22.20
C THR A 79 15.29 4.51 22.53
N THR A 80 15.18 3.81 23.65
CA THR A 80 13.92 3.54 24.32
C THR A 80 13.34 4.89 24.72
N TYR A 81 12.51 5.47 23.85
CA TYR A 81 11.71 6.63 24.19
C TYR A 81 10.76 6.20 25.31
N VAL A 82 11.11 6.53 26.55
CA VAL A 82 10.19 6.52 27.67
C VAL A 82 9.11 7.54 27.33
N LEU A 83 8.00 7.08 26.77
CA LEU A 83 6.81 7.89 26.56
C LEU A 83 6.22 8.21 27.95
N GLN A 84 6.71 9.27 28.58
CA GLN A 84 6.01 9.86 29.70
C GLN A 84 4.62 10.28 29.22
N PRO A 85 3.52 9.83 29.86
CA PRO A 85 2.19 10.28 29.50
C PRO A 85 2.05 11.75 29.91
N LYS A 86 2.36 12.65 28.98
CA LYS A 86 1.96 14.06 29.08
C LYS A 86 0.46 14.07 29.27
N ARG A 87 0.01 14.52 30.45
CA ARG A 87 -1.41 14.76 30.73
C ARG A 87 -1.96 15.67 29.63
N LEU A 88 -2.70 15.09 28.71
CA LEU A 88 -3.38 15.78 27.63
C LEU A 88 -4.33 16.78 28.28
N ARG A 89 -3.99 18.07 28.20
CA ARG A 89 -4.94 19.13 28.51
C ARG A 89 -6.09 18.95 27.51
N LEU A 90 -7.28 18.60 28.00
CA LEU A 90 -8.48 18.34 27.20
C LEU A 90 -9.02 19.59 26.47
N ARG A 91 -8.53 20.78 26.83
CA ARG A 91 -8.95 22.06 26.25
C ARG A 91 -8.67 22.21 24.75
N PRO A 92 -7.46 21.95 24.22
CA PRO A 92 -7.21 21.99 22.78
C PRO A 92 -7.99 20.94 21.98
N VAL A 93 -8.29 19.77 22.56
CA VAL A 93 -9.07 18.71 21.89
C VAL A 93 -10.53 19.12 21.75
N LEU A 94 -11.11 19.76 22.77
CA LEU A 94 -12.47 20.29 22.72
C LEU A 94 -12.61 21.42 21.68
N ALA A 95 -11.61 22.30 21.56
CA ALA A 95 -11.62 23.36 20.55
C ALA A 95 -11.57 22.80 19.11
N ALA A 96 -10.74 21.78 18.87
CA ALA A 96 -10.65 21.11 17.57
C ALA A 96 -11.96 20.38 17.19
N ALA A 97 -12.63 19.75 18.17
CA ALA A 97 -13.91 19.08 17.96
C ALA A 97 -15.03 20.06 17.56
N VAL A 98 -15.06 21.25 18.17
CA VAL A 98 -16.04 22.29 17.81
C VAL A 98 -15.78 22.83 16.40
N ALA A 99 -14.52 23.06 16.02
CA ALA A 99 -14.19 23.52 14.67
C ALA A 99 -14.62 22.48 13.60
N LEU A 100 -14.37 21.19 13.84
CA LEU A 100 -14.80 20.12 12.95
C LEU A 100 -16.32 20.00 12.87
N ALA A 101 -17.04 20.20 13.97
CA ALA A 101 -18.49 20.21 13.98
C ALA A 101 -19.06 21.38 13.15
N VAL A 102 -18.48 22.58 13.26
CA VAL A 102 -18.90 23.75 12.48
C VAL A 102 -18.66 23.54 10.98
N VAL A 103 -17.49 23.01 10.60
CA VAL A 103 -17.18 22.68 9.19
C VAL A 103 -18.13 21.59 8.66
N GLY A 104 -18.38 20.55 9.45
CA GLY A 104 -19.31 19.48 9.08
C GLY A 104 -20.74 19.97 8.87
N VAL A 105 -21.25 20.81 9.80
CA VAL A 105 -22.58 21.42 9.69
C VAL A 105 -22.64 22.36 8.48
N SER A 106 -21.60 23.14 8.22
CA SER A 106 -21.52 24.02 7.04
C SER A 106 -21.58 23.23 5.73
N LEU A 107 -20.85 22.11 5.63
CA LEU A 107 -20.89 21.22 4.46
C LEU A 107 -22.26 20.58 4.26
N ILE A 108 -22.89 20.10 5.34
CA ILE A 108 -24.25 19.52 5.27
C ILE A 108 -25.25 20.57 4.81
N TRP A 109 -25.13 21.80 5.31
CA TRP A 109 -26.01 22.89 4.92
C TRP A 109 -25.78 23.30 3.46
N MET A 110 -24.53 23.35 2.99
CA MET A 110 -24.19 23.68 1.59
C MET A 110 -24.69 22.63 0.59
N VAL A 111 -24.70 21.35 0.97
CA VAL A 111 -25.27 20.26 0.16
C VAL A 111 -26.80 20.30 0.17
N ARG A 112 -27.42 20.59 1.33
CA ARG A 112 -28.88 20.60 1.46
C ARG A 112 -29.54 21.86 0.90
N SER A 113 -28.84 22.99 0.85
CA SER A 113 -29.33 24.27 0.32
C SER A 113 -29.16 24.42 -1.20
N ARG A 114 -28.66 23.40 -1.91
CA ARG A 114 -28.70 23.34 -3.37
C ARG A 114 -29.87 22.46 -3.84
N PRO A 115 -31.10 22.98 -4.01
CA PRO A 115 -32.07 22.34 -4.88
C PRO A 115 -31.63 22.62 -6.31
N ALA A 116 -30.60 21.91 -6.78
CA ALA A 116 -30.28 21.91 -8.20
C ALA A 116 -31.42 21.18 -8.92
N ARG A 117 -32.29 21.95 -9.60
CA ARG A 117 -33.11 21.42 -10.69
C ARG A 117 -32.18 20.64 -11.61
N MET A 118 -32.35 19.33 -11.68
CA MET A 118 -31.70 18.50 -12.69
C MET A 118 -32.29 18.84 -14.06
N PRO A 119 -31.48 19.14 -15.08
CA PRO A 119 -31.86 18.81 -16.44
C PRO A 119 -31.74 17.28 -16.59
N GLN A 120 -32.83 16.62 -16.98
CA GLN A 120 -32.75 15.23 -17.44
C GLN A 120 -31.82 15.19 -18.65
N LEU A 121 -30.75 14.41 -18.55
CA LEU A 121 -29.92 14.02 -19.69
C LEU A 121 -29.63 12.53 -19.59
N ASP A 122 -29.79 11.87 -20.74
CA ASP A 122 -29.83 10.43 -20.96
C ASP A 122 -28.68 9.62 -20.34
N PRO A 123 -28.97 8.45 -19.77
CA PRO A 123 -27.98 7.58 -19.13
C PRO A 123 -27.03 6.86 -20.10
N LEU A 124 -27.22 6.97 -21.41
CA LEU A 124 -26.43 6.22 -22.41
C LEU A 124 -25.07 6.85 -22.76
N PHE A 125 -24.89 8.16 -22.61
CA PHE A 125 -23.64 8.84 -23.01
C PHE A 125 -22.53 8.84 -21.94
N ARG A 126 -22.79 8.31 -20.73
CA ARG A 126 -21.80 8.37 -19.63
C ARG A 126 -20.76 7.26 -19.62
N LEU A 127 -21.05 6.09 -20.22
CA LEU A 127 -20.10 4.97 -20.24
C LEU A 127 -18.96 5.20 -21.24
N GLU A 128 -19.23 5.79 -22.41
CA GLU A 128 -18.20 6.03 -23.43
C GLU A 128 -17.21 7.12 -23.00
N ALA A 129 -17.71 8.21 -22.41
CA ALA A 129 -16.86 9.28 -21.89
C ALA A 129 -15.95 8.80 -20.75
N GLN A 130 -16.46 7.92 -19.87
CA GLN A 130 -15.67 7.33 -18.78
C GLN A 130 -14.61 6.35 -19.30
N ARG A 131 -14.92 5.59 -20.36
CA ARG A 131 -13.95 4.69 -21.01
C ARG A 131 -12.85 5.46 -21.74
N ALA A 132 -13.20 6.52 -22.46
CA ALA A 132 -12.21 7.40 -23.11
C ALA A 132 -11.28 8.09 -22.09
N TYR A 133 -11.82 8.49 -20.94
CA TYR A 133 -11.03 9.04 -19.84
C TYR A 133 -10.09 8.01 -19.21
N LEU A 134 -10.55 6.77 -19.01
CA LEU A 134 -9.71 5.69 -18.48
C LEU A 134 -8.58 5.30 -19.44
N VAL A 135 -8.87 5.18 -20.74
CA VAL A 135 -7.86 4.85 -21.76
C VAL A 135 -6.81 5.95 -21.86
N SER A 136 -7.22 7.21 -21.87
CA SER A 136 -6.28 8.35 -21.91
C SER A 136 -5.46 8.49 -20.62
N ALA A 137 -6.03 8.20 -19.46
CA ALA A 137 -5.28 8.15 -18.20
C ALA A 137 -4.25 7.03 -18.17
N LEU A 138 -4.58 5.87 -18.74
CA LEU A 138 -3.68 4.71 -18.82
C LEU A 138 -2.56 4.94 -19.83
N GLN A 139 -2.86 5.51 -21.01
CA GLN A 139 -1.84 5.94 -21.98
C GLN A 139 -0.89 7.00 -21.41
N ARG A 140 -1.40 7.92 -20.59
CA ARG A 140 -0.58 8.95 -19.93
C ARG A 140 0.31 8.37 -18.82
N ALA A 141 -0.08 7.24 -18.23
CA ALA A 141 0.74 6.51 -17.28
C ALA A 141 1.78 5.60 -17.96
N GLU A 142 1.51 5.11 -19.17
CA GLU A 142 2.42 4.28 -19.96
C GLU A 142 3.46 5.09 -20.77
N SER A 143 3.16 6.34 -21.12
CA SER A 143 4.07 7.19 -21.91
C SER A 143 5.48 7.37 -21.32
N PRO A 144 5.70 7.59 -20.01
CA PRO A 144 7.07 7.74 -19.48
C PRO A 144 7.90 6.46 -19.65
N TYR A 145 7.28 5.27 -19.55
CA TYR A 145 8.01 4.00 -19.71
C TYR A 145 8.49 3.78 -21.16
N GLN A 146 7.74 4.26 -22.15
CA GLN A 146 8.14 4.15 -23.56
C GLN A 146 9.36 5.01 -23.88
N GLU A 147 9.43 6.21 -23.30
CA GLU A 147 10.58 7.12 -23.43
C GLU A 147 11.82 6.52 -22.77
N GLU A 148 11.69 5.97 -21.55
CA GLU A 148 12.78 5.29 -20.84
C GLU A 148 13.31 4.07 -21.62
N ILE A 149 12.43 3.26 -22.21
CA ILE A 149 12.83 2.11 -23.03
C ILE A 149 13.60 2.54 -24.28
N LEU A 150 13.17 3.62 -24.94
CA LEU A 150 13.86 4.18 -26.11
C LEU A 150 15.24 4.72 -25.73
N GLU A 151 15.34 5.41 -24.60
CA GLU A 151 16.60 5.94 -24.08
C GLU A 151 17.57 4.83 -23.69
N LEU A 152 17.09 3.77 -23.03
CA LEU A 152 17.86 2.56 -22.72
C LEU A 152 18.38 1.89 -23.99
N LYS A 153 17.53 1.76 -25.02
CA LYS A 153 17.92 1.17 -26.31
C LYS A 153 18.99 2.00 -27.01
N LYS A 154 18.86 3.33 -26.98
CA LYS A 154 19.86 4.26 -27.54
C LYS A 154 21.18 4.16 -26.79
N THR A 155 21.13 4.06 -25.47
CA THR A 155 22.31 3.93 -24.59
C THR A 155 23.02 2.59 -24.82
N LEU A 156 22.27 1.49 -24.96
CA LEU A 156 22.81 0.18 -25.32
C LEU A 156 23.52 0.21 -26.68
N LYS A 157 22.89 0.83 -27.69
CA LYS A 157 23.51 0.98 -29.01
C LYS A 157 24.79 1.80 -28.95
N SER A 158 24.75 2.95 -28.27
CA SER A 158 25.94 3.80 -28.10
C SER A 158 27.06 3.08 -27.34
N THR A 159 26.73 2.25 -26.36
CA THR A 159 27.70 1.46 -25.60
C THR A 159 28.31 0.36 -26.47
N ALA A 160 27.49 -0.32 -27.27
CA ALA A 160 27.95 -1.31 -28.23
C ALA A 160 28.87 -0.69 -29.31
N ASP A 161 28.49 0.47 -29.86
CA ASP A 161 29.30 1.21 -30.84
C ASP A 161 30.63 1.69 -30.22
N TYR A 162 30.60 2.15 -28.97
CA TYR A 162 31.81 2.53 -28.23
C TYR A 162 32.75 1.34 -27.97
N LEU A 163 32.19 0.20 -27.56
CA LEU A 163 32.95 -1.03 -27.38
C LEU A 163 33.54 -1.51 -28.71
N ALA A 164 32.74 -1.53 -29.78
CA ALA A 164 33.20 -1.89 -31.12
C ALA A 164 34.37 -1.00 -31.56
N ALA A 165 34.23 0.32 -31.45
CA ALA A 165 35.30 1.27 -31.78
C ALA A 165 36.56 1.10 -30.91
N ARG A 166 36.41 0.62 -29.66
CA ARG A 166 37.54 0.35 -28.76
C ARG A 166 38.22 -0.99 -29.06
N PHE A 167 37.47 -1.98 -29.52
CA PHE A 167 38.01 -3.26 -29.97
C PHE A 167 38.57 -3.20 -31.39
N ASP A 168 38.19 -2.22 -32.20
CA ASP A 168 38.75 -1.96 -33.54
C ASP A 168 40.13 -1.24 -33.49
N ILE A 169 40.78 -1.25 -32.33
CA ILE A 169 42.17 -0.83 -32.19
C ILE A 169 43.07 -1.99 -32.61
N GLY A 170 43.28 -2.08 -33.93
CA GLY A 170 44.53 -2.54 -34.54
C GLY A 170 44.88 -4.02 -34.37
N LEU A 171 44.18 -4.91 -35.06
CA LEU A 171 44.83 -6.12 -35.58
C LEU A 171 45.39 -5.83 -36.97
N GLY A 172 46.65 -5.36 -36.97
CA GLY A 172 47.64 -5.63 -38.01
C GLY A 172 47.33 -5.18 -39.43
N GLY A 173 47.98 -4.10 -39.88
CA GLY A 173 48.21 -3.91 -41.30
C GLY A 173 49.03 -5.07 -41.86
N ASP A 174 48.46 -5.84 -42.77
CA ASP A 174 49.23 -6.68 -43.67
C ASP A 174 49.64 -5.83 -44.88
N LYS A 175 50.93 -5.53 -44.94
CA LYS A 175 51.60 -5.06 -46.15
C LYS A 175 51.55 -6.18 -47.18
N LYS A 176 51.06 -5.88 -48.38
CA LYS A 176 51.63 -6.43 -49.61
C LYS A 176 51.54 -5.42 -50.73
#